data_AF-A0A0D0BMV1-F1
#
_entry.id   AF-A0A0D0BMV1-F1
#
_cell.length_a   1.000
_cell.length_b   1.000
_cell.length_c   1.000
_cell.angle_alpha   90.00
_cell.angle_beta   90.00
_cell.angle_gamma   90.00
#
_symmetry.space_group_name_H-M   'P 1'
#
loop_
_entity.id
_entity.type
_entity.pdbx_description
1 polymer ?
#
loop_
_entity_poly.entity_id
_entity_poly.type
_entity_poly.pdbx_seq_one_letter_code
_entity_poly.pdbx_strand_id
1 'polypeptide(L)'
;MPKRHSLSESGQEDEKQRNRAQKAIINLEKEVEELRKTSRDHENVAKKAEEDSVKKQQELDQALKEIMNWVPKAIVDAHRKQDTYYRLLRKANLPIMKYQKQLNIPESTFWIDKADLVMEQPQEEEVKDISLILAQELRKAKEGSAQEISKLNERTQTLEKQLDELKAIHASCPQKNFHWHYREVPNTKKEAFTKGLVSRSKAVETMTIQAARVKPHQETPIQGRASKDSCVADVAEKIPSPKEGCETNPLCLTASPLEHPLLYPPDARDIEWFKPAFRFLNVDLSGPYTTLLSRWIELERLNKWQNSGRLSNVNWPQELTTWIQYGRYDRKHIIIRPGDIKRFSDTVWTWWLSLQPTWQKTGTDGRPLPVMICKDDWEPLDQCGTNGWLSILACIRWWGESLKTVKDEAEKQKRMGDWLLLIKDVSEMLEGLIRYKQK
;
A
#
# COMPACT_ATOMS: atom_id res chain seq x y z
N MET A 1 -49.08 87.32 16.86
CA MET A 1 -49.59 86.29 15.93
C MET A 1 -48.50 85.23 15.74
N PRO A 2 -48.53 84.06 16.41
CA PRO A 2 -47.51 83.03 16.20
C PRO A 2 -47.95 81.94 15.20
N LYS A 3 -47.04 81.68 14.25
CA LYS A 3 -46.64 80.43 13.59
C LYS A 3 -47.67 79.29 13.44
N ARG A 4 -48.05 79.02 12.18
CA ARG A 4 -48.48 77.69 11.67
C ARG A 4 -47.75 77.37 10.36
N HIS A 5 -46.49 76.96 10.43
CA HIS A 5 -45.79 76.32 9.29
C HIS A 5 -44.64 75.46 9.85
N SER A 6 -44.95 74.29 10.40
CA SER A 6 -43.93 73.32 10.83
C SER A 6 -44.47 71.89 11.02
N LEU A 7 -45.56 71.52 10.33
CA LEU A 7 -46.20 70.19 10.46
C LEU A 7 -46.17 69.35 9.16
N SER A 8 -45.63 69.87 8.05
CA SER A 8 -45.66 69.17 6.76
C SER A 8 -44.33 68.49 6.38
N GLU A 9 -43.20 68.89 6.95
CA GLU A 9 -41.88 68.30 6.64
C GLU A 9 -41.58 67.03 7.45
N SER A 10 -42.15 66.87 8.65
CA SER A 10 -41.89 65.67 9.47
C SER A 10 -42.52 64.41 8.86
N GLY A 11 -43.70 64.52 8.24
CA GLY A 11 -44.37 63.38 7.60
C GLY A 11 -43.65 62.83 6.37
N GLN A 12 -42.92 63.68 5.62
CA GLN A 12 -42.16 63.24 4.44
C GLN A 12 -40.89 62.46 4.79
N GLU A 13 -40.19 62.83 5.87
CA GLU A 13 -39.01 62.09 6.30
C GLU A 13 -39.38 60.76 6.97
N ASP A 14 -40.49 60.71 7.71
CA ASP A 14 -41.04 59.47 8.28
C ASP A 14 -41.42 58.45 7.19
N GLU A 15 -42.02 58.91 6.09
CA GLU A 15 -42.39 58.04 4.97
C GLU A 15 -41.17 57.52 4.19
N LYS A 16 -40.15 58.35 4.02
CA LYS A 16 -38.86 57.95 3.42
C LYS A 16 -38.12 56.94 4.29
N GLN A 17 -38.18 57.10 5.61
CA GLN A 17 -37.60 56.16 6.56
C GLN A 17 -38.36 54.83 6.56
N ARG A 18 -39.70 54.87 6.44
CA ARG A 18 -40.54 53.67 6.26
C ARG A 18 -40.22 52.92 4.98
N ASN A 19 -40.04 53.62 3.86
CA ASN A 19 -39.67 53.01 2.57
C ASN A 19 -38.26 52.37 2.61
N ARG A 20 -37.31 53.00 3.31
CA ARG A 20 -35.97 52.42 3.54
C ARG A 20 -36.04 51.15 4.40
N ALA A 21 -36.83 51.18 5.46
CA ALA A 21 -37.04 50.03 6.32
C ALA A 21 -37.71 48.87 5.56
N GLN A 22 -38.73 49.14 4.75
CA GLN A 22 -39.38 48.12 3.92
C GLN A 22 -38.41 47.49 2.91
N LYS A 23 -37.57 48.30 2.24
CA LYS A 23 -36.56 47.77 1.33
C LYS A 23 -35.51 46.90 2.04
N ALA A 24 -35.12 47.26 3.26
CA ALA A 24 -34.22 46.46 4.08
C ALA A 24 -34.85 45.13 4.49
N ILE A 25 -36.14 45.13 4.87
CA ILE A 25 -36.88 43.90 5.22
C ILE A 25 -36.93 42.95 4.03
N ILE A 26 -37.29 43.43 2.83
CA ILE A 26 -37.37 42.60 1.62
C ILE A 26 -36.00 41.98 1.28
N ASN A 27 -34.91 42.76 1.42
CA ASN A 27 -33.56 42.24 1.19
C ASN A 27 -33.19 41.15 2.21
N LEU A 28 -33.52 41.34 3.49
CA LEU A 28 -33.27 40.35 4.53
C LEU A 28 -34.10 39.08 4.34
N GLU A 29 -35.36 39.21 3.92
CA GLU A 29 -36.22 38.06 3.59
C GLU A 29 -35.63 37.22 2.45
N LYS A 30 -35.11 37.90 1.41
CA LYS A 30 -34.43 37.23 0.29
C LYS A 30 -33.16 36.50 0.75
N GLU A 31 -32.36 37.13 1.59
CA GLU A 31 -31.14 36.54 2.13
C GLU A 31 -31.44 35.32 3.02
N VAL A 32 -32.47 35.41 3.87
CA VAL A 32 -32.93 34.29 4.70
C VAL A 32 -33.39 33.11 3.83
N GLU A 33 -34.08 33.34 2.71
CA GLU A 33 -34.51 32.25 1.84
C GLU A 33 -33.34 31.60 1.10
N GLU A 34 -32.34 32.37 0.65
CA GLU A 34 -31.12 31.81 0.07
C GLU A 34 -30.34 30.97 1.09
N LEU A 35 -30.22 31.44 2.34
CA LEU A 35 -29.59 30.67 3.41
C LEU A 35 -30.35 29.38 3.75
N ARG A 36 -31.68 29.40 3.68
CA ARG A 36 -32.50 28.18 3.84
C ARG A 36 -32.26 27.20 2.70
N LYS A 37 -32.14 27.70 1.46
CA LYS A 37 -31.83 26.88 0.29
C LYS A 37 -30.47 26.22 0.41
N THR A 38 -29.42 26.97 0.72
CA THR A 38 -28.07 26.41 0.91
C THR A 38 -28.02 25.41 2.06
N SER A 39 -28.73 25.68 3.17
CA SER A 39 -28.83 24.72 4.28
C SER A 39 -29.50 23.41 3.86
N ARG A 40 -30.55 23.45 3.03
CA ARG A 40 -31.19 22.24 2.49
C ARG A 40 -30.23 21.46 1.58
N ASP A 41 -29.50 22.15 0.72
CA ASP A 41 -28.52 21.54 -0.18
C ASP A 41 -27.39 20.85 0.60
N HIS A 42 -26.87 21.49 1.65
CA HIS A 42 -25.87 20.89 2.53
C HIS A 42 -26.39 19.66 3.27
N GLU A 43 -27.64 19.67 3.76
CA GLU A 43 -28.25 18.51 4.42
C GLU A 43 -28.40 17.32 3.45
N ASN A 44 -28.77 17.59 2.19
CA ASN A 44 -28.88 16.55 1.17
C ASN A 44 -27.51 15.94 0.82
N VAL A 45 -26.46 16.77 0.72
CA VAL A 45 -25.09 16.28 0.50
C VAL A 45 -24.63 15.43 1.70
N ALA A 46 -24.93 15.85 2.93
CA ALA A 46 -24.58 15.10 4.13
C ALA A 46 -25.27 13.73 4.18
N LYS A 47 -26.58 13.66 3.87
CA LYS A 47 -27.33 12.40 3.80
C LYS A 47 -26.75 11.46 2.76
N LYS A 48 -26.43 11.98 1.56
CA LYS A 48 -25.79 11.17 0.51
C LYS A 48 -24.43 10.62 0.94
N ALA A 49 -23.62 11.43 1.60
CA ALA A 49 -22.32 10.99 2.12
C ALA A 49 -22.46 9.91 3.22
N GLU A 50 -23.50 10.00 4.06
CA GLU A 50 -23.81 8.98 5.06
C GLU A 50 -24.25 7.66 4.41
N GLU A 51 -25.14 7.71 3.40
CA GLU A 51 -25.55 6.55 2.60
C GLU A 51 -24.36 5.86 1.91
N ASP A 52 -23.48 6.65 1.29
CA ASP A 52 -22.25 6.13 0.65
C ASP A 52 -21.32 5.46 1.66
N SER A 53 -21.21 6.02 2.88
CA SER A 53 -20.40 5.43 3.95
C SER A 53 -20.99 4.11 4.45
N VAL A 54 -22.32 4.03 4.62
CA VAL A 54 -23.00 2.80 5.03
C VAL A 54 -22.84 1.71 3.98
N LYS A 55 -22.97 2.06 2.70
CA LYS A 55 -22.76 1.11 1.60
C LYS A 55 -21.34 0.54 1.59
N LYS A 56 -20.32 1.39 1.76
CA LYS A 56 -18.92 0.92 1.85
C LYS A 56 -18.70 -0.01 3.05
N GLN A 57 -19.35 0.24 4.18
CA GLN A 57 -19.27 -0.65 5.33
C GLN A 57 -19.89 -2.02 5.02
N GLN A 58 -21.04 -2.07 4.33
CA GLN A 58 -21.65 -3.32 3.92
C GLN A 58 -20.77 -4.12 2.93
N GLU A 59 -20.13 -3.44 1.98
CA GLU A 59 -19.18 -4.08 1.06
C GLU A 59 -17.98 -4.67 1.80
N LEU A 60 -17.46 -3.97 2.82
CA LEU A 60 -16.37 -4.46 3.67
C LEU A 60 -16.78 -5.69 4.49
N ASP A 61 -17.96 -5.66 5.11
CA ASP A 61 -18.47 -6.76 5.92
C ASP A 61 -18.72 -8.02 5.06
N GLN A 62 -19.21 -7.82 3.83
CA GLN A 62 -19.40 -8.91 2.86
C GLN A 62 -18.06 -9.52 2.43
N ALA A 63 -17.05 -8.69 2.11
CA ALA A 63 -15.71 -9.17 1.76
C ALA A 63 -15.06 -9.94 2.91
N LEU A 64 -15.22 -9.48 4.15
CA LEU A 64 -14.70 -10.17 5.34
C LEU A 64 -15.35 -11.55 5.51
N LYS A 65 -16.67 -11.66 5.29
CA LYS A 65 -17.39 -12.93 5.34
C LYS A 65 -16.90 -13.91 4.27
N GLU A 66 -16.60 -13.43 3.07
CA GLU A 66 -16.04 -14.26 2.00
C GLU A 66 -14.65 -14.79 2.37
N ILE A 67 -13.78 -13.95 2.92
CA ILE A 67 -12.45 -14.34 3.40
C ILE A 67 -12.56 -15.39 4.51
N MET A 68 -13.44 -15.17 5.50
CA MET A 68 -13.65 -16.10 6.61
C MET A 68 -14.15 -17.47 6.16
N ASN A 69 -14.87 -17.55 5.04
CA ASN A 69 -15.30 -18.82 4.46
C ASN A 69 -14.22 -19.48 3.59
N TRP A 70 -13.44 -18.69 2.85
CA TRP A 70 -12.43 -19.19 1.92
C TRP A 70 -11.18 -19.71 2.62
N VAL A 71 -10.68 -18.99 3.64
CA VAL A 71 -9.40 -19.32 4.30
C VAL A 71 -9.40 -20.73 4.92
N PRO A 72 -10.41 -21.14 5.72
CA PRO A 72 -10.44 -22.49 6.28
C PRO A 72 -10.46 -23.57 5.19
N LYS A 73 -11.20 -23.34 4.10
CA LYS A 73 -11.28 -24.27 2.97
C LYS A 73 -9.92 -24.42 2.27
N ALA A 74 -9.22 -23.31 2.03
CA ALA A 74 -7.90 -23.32 1.43
C ALA A 74 -6.87 -24.08 2.31
N ILE A 75 -6.94 -23.93 3.63
CA ILE A 75 -6.08 -24.65 4.57
C ILE A 75 -6.35 -26.17 4.50
N VAL A 76 -7.63 -26.58 4.54
CA VAL A 76 -8.02 -28.00 4.44
C VAL A 76 -7.56 -28.59 3.10
N ASP A 77 -7.74 -27.87 2.00
CA ASP A 77 -7.30 -28.32 0.67
C ASP A 77 -5.77 -28.46 0.58
N ALA A 78 -5.02 -27.56 1.22
CA ALA A 78 -3.56 -27.64 1.29
C ALA A 78 -3.10 -28.86 2.10
N HIS A 79 -3.67 -29.09 3.28
CA HIS A 79 -3.36 -30.27 4.10
C HIS A 79 -3.69 -31.57 3.36
N ARG A 80 -4.86 -31.65 2.69
CA ARG A 80 -5.24 -32.81 1.90
C ARG A 80 -4.26 -33.12 0.77
N LYS A 81 -3.75 -32.07 0.10
CA LYS A 81 -2.71 -32.23 -0.93
C LYS A 81 -1.41 -32.75 -0.33
N GLN A 82 -0.97 -32.18 0.78
CA GLN A 82 0.25 -32.61 1.48
C GLN A 82 0.16 -34.08 1.93
N ASP A 83 -0.96 -34.49 2.52
CA ASP A 83 -1.22 -35.89 2.89
C ASP A 83 -1.17 -36.83 1.68
N THR A 84 -1.72 -36.38 0.55
CA THR A 84 -1.69 -37.15 -0.70
C THR A 84 -0.26 -37.35 -1.20
N TYR A 85 0.57 -36.29 -1.17
CA TYR A 85 1.99 -36.39 -1.52
C TYR A 85 2.75 -37.35 -0.60
N TYR A 86 2.54 -37.27 0.72
CA TYR A 86 3.19 -38.19 1.66
C TYR A 86 2.78 -39.65 1.45
N ARG A 87 1.51 -39.91 1.13
CA ARG A 87 1.05 -41.28 0.80
C ARG A 87 1.72 -41.81 -0.47
N LEU A 88 1.83 -40.98 -1.50
CA LEU A 88 2.51 -41.36 -2.75
C LEU A 88 4.01 -41.63 -2.51
N LEU A 89 4.67 -40.78 -1.73
CA LEU A 89 6.08 -40.95 -1.36
C LEU A 89 6.30 -42.27 -0.60
N ARG A 90 5.47 -42.56 0.40
CA ARG A 90 5.52 -43.86 1.12
C ARG A 90 5.31 -45.04 0.19
N LYS A 91 4.35 -44.95 -0.75
CA LYS A 91 4.09 -46.01 -1.74
C LYS A 91 5.28 -46.22 -2.69
N ALA A 92 5.95 -45.15 -3.12
CA ALA A 92 7.12 -45.21 -3.98
C ALA A 92 8.37 -45.74 -3.26
N ASN A 93 8.51 -45.47 -1.95
CA ASN A 93 9.64 -45.96 -1.15
C ASN A 93 9.60 -47.48 -0.89
N LEU A 94 8.41 -48.11 -0.92
CA LEU A 94 8.27 -49.55 -0.69
C LEU A 94 9.07 -50.42 -1.71
N PRO A 95 8.96 -50.21 -3.04
CA PRO A 95 9.82 -50.88 -4.01
C PRO A 95 11.31 -50.60 -3.81
N ILE A 96 11.68 -49.36 -3.46
CA ILE A 96 13.07 -48.96 -3.26
C ILE A 96 13.69 -49.77 -2.12
N MET A 97 13.00 -49.89 -0.99
CA MET A 97 13.43 -50.74 0.13
C MET A 97 13.55 -52.22 -0.27
N LYS A 98 12.62 -52.73 -1.09
CA LYS A 98 12.68 -54.11 -1.60
C LYS A 98 13.95 -54.35 -2.43
N TYR A 99 14.32 -53.40 -3.29
CA TYR A 99 15.55 -53.51 -4.10
C TYR A 99 16.82 -53.33 -3.28
N GLN A 100 16.85 -52.39 -2.32
CA GLN A 100 17.99 -52.22 -1.42
C GLN A 100 18.30 -53.51 -0.65
N LYS A 101 17.26 -54.20 -0.16
CA LYS A 101 17.38 -55.51 0.50
C LYS A 101 17.90 -56.60 -0.43
N GLN A 102 17.50 -56.59 -1.71
CA GLN A 102 18.01 -57.55 -2.71
C GLN A 102 19.48 -57.30 -3.08
N LEU A 103 19.94 -56.06 -3.00
CA LEU A 103 21.30 -55.65 -3.35
C LEU A 103 22.28 -55.68 -2.17
N ASN A 104 21.82 -56.10 -0.98
CA ASN A 104 22.63 -56.17 0.25
C ASN A 104 23.32 -54.84 0.60
N ILE A 105 22.70 -53.72 0.21
CA ILE A 105 23.15 -52.37 0.56
C ILE A 105 22.70 -52.11 2.00
N PRO A 106 23.58 -51.60 2.90
CA PRO A 106 23.17 -51.24 4.25
C PRO A 106 21.98 -50.30 4.22
N GLU A 107 20.89 -50.65 4.92
CA GLU A 107 19.74 -49.77 5.07
C GLU A 107 20.24 -48.44 5.65
N SER A 108 20.05 -47.36 4.88
CA SER A 108 20.32 -46.02 5.36
C SER A 108 19.40 -45.76 6.54
N THR A 109 19.96 -45.77 7.75
CA THR A 109 19.30 -45.48 9.03
C THR A 109 18.80 -44.03 9.15
N PHE A 110 18.80 -43.28 8.05
CA PHE A 110 18.45 -41.87 8.07
C PHE A 110 16.94 -41.58 8.05
N TRP A 111 16.07 -42.59 7.91
CA TRP A 111 14.63 -42.34 7.87
C TRP A 111 13.83 -43.35 8.71
N ILE A 112 13.40 -42.85 9.86
CA ILE A 112 12.38 -43.34 10.78
C ILE A 112 12.89 -44.37 11.78
N ASP A 113 13.11 -43.87 13.00
CA ASP A 113 13.31 -44.69 14.19
C ASP A 113 12.06 -45.55 14.40
N LYS A 114 12.23 -46.83 14.70
CA LYS A 114 11.13 -47.80 14.89
C LYS A 114 10.20 -47.43 16.06
N ALA A 115 10.59 -46.45 16.87
CA ALA A 115 9.79 -45.84 17.92
C ALA A 115 8.58 -45.04 17.40
N ASP A 116 8.63 -44.52 16.17
CA ASP A 116 7.51 -43.77 15.57
C ASP A 116 6.36 -44.68 15.06
N LEU A 117 6.48 -46.01 15.25
CA LEU A 117 5.43 -46.99 14.97
C LEU A 117 4.47 -47.21 16.16
N VAL A 118 4.71 -46.56 17.30
CA VAL A 118 3.69 -46.44 18.33
C VAL A 118 2.76 -45.32 17.87
N MET A 119 1.50 -45.65 17.65
CA MET A 119 0.41 -44.68 17.63
C MET A 119 0.42 -43.96 18.98
N GLU A 120 1.21 -42.90 19.11
CA GLU A 120 0.95 -41.91 20.14
C GLU A 120 -0.43 -41.35 19.84
N GLN A 121 -1.38 -41.72 20.70
CA GLN A 121 -2.53 -40.88 20.92
C GLN A 121 -2.02 -39.46 21.10
N PRO A 122 -2.68 -38.45 20.51
CA PRO A 122 -2.24 -37.07 20.66
C PRO A 122 -2.16 -36.76 22.15
N GLN A 123 -0.94 -36.75 22.68
CA GLN A 123 -0.65 -36.03 23.90
C GLN A 123 -0.99 -34.59 23.54
N GLU A 124 -1.93 -34.03 24.29
CA GLU A 124 -2.21 -32.59 24.32
C GLU A 124 -0.93 -31.90 24.82
N GLU A 125 0.11 -31.85 23.98
CA GLU A 125 1.12 -30.83 24.13
C GLU A 125 0.41 -29.50 23.89
N GLU A 126 0.49 -28.69 24.94
CA GLU A 126 -0.07 -27.36 25.11
C GLU A 126 0.53 -26.40 24.05
N VAL A 127 0.20 -26.63 22.78
CA VAL A 127 0.35 -25.66 21.71
C VAL A 127 -0.56 -24.53 22.13
N LYS A 128 0.01 -23.51 22.78
CA LYS A 128 -0.68 -22.25 23.09
C LYS A 128 -1.35 -21.80 21.80
N ASP A 129 -2.65 -22.06 21.76
CA ASP A 129 -3.47 -21.94 20.57
C ASP A 129 -3.19 -20.57 19.98
N ILE A 130 -2.71 -20.53 18.74
CA ILE A 130 -2.38 -19.27 18.07
C ILE A 130 -3.62 -18.35 18.09
N SER A 131 -4.81 -18.95 18.13
CA SER A 131 -6.09 -18.27 18.36
C SER A 131 -6.17 -17.56 19.71
N LEU A 132 -5.63 -18.15 20.78
CA LEU A 132 -5.56 -17.56 22.12
C LEU A 132 -4.55 -16.40 22.16
N ILE A 133 -3.39 -16.55 21.52
CA ILE A 133 -2.39 -15.48 21.41
C ILE A 133 -2.97 -14.29 20.64
N LEU A 134 -3.60 -14.55 19.49
CA LEU A 134 -4.26 -13.51 18.69
C LEU A 134 -5.40 -12.84 19.47
N ALA A 135 -6.23 -13.60 20.19
CA ALA A 135 -7.30 -13.06 21.02
C ALA A 135 -6.77 -12.21 22.20
N GLN A 136 -5.58 -12.52 22.71
CA GLN A 136 -4.94 -11.76 23.79
C GLN A 136 -4.34 -10.45 23.26
N GLU A 137 -3.70 -10.48 22.09
CA GLU A 137 -3.19 -9.27 21.42
C GLU A 137 -4.35 -8.34 20.97
N LEU A 138 -5.46 -8.90 20.49
CA LEU A 138 -6.66 -8.13 20.17
C LEU A 138 -7.26 -7.43 21.40
N ARG A 139 -7.27 -8.10 22.57
CA ARG A 139 -7.70 -7.50 23.83
C ARG A 139 -6.79 -6.34 24.25
N LYS A 140 -5.47 -6.52 24.18
CA LYS A 140 -4.50 -5.46 24.48
C LYS A 140 -4.68 -4.23 23.56
N ALA A 141 -4.88 -4.44 22.26
CA ALA A 141 -5.13 -3.36 21.32
C ALA A 141 -6.46 -2.62 21.60
N LYS A 142 -7.51 -3.37 21.98
CA LYS A 142 -8.80 -2.80 22.37
C LYS A 142 -8.70 -1.98 23.66
N GLU A 143 -7.93 -2.44 24.64
CA GLU A 143 -7.69 -1.71 25.89
C GLU A 143 -6.85 -0.45 25.65
N GLY A 144 -5.82 -0.52 24.81
CA GLY A 144 -5.00 0.64 24.44
C GLY A 144 -5.82 1.74 23.73
N SER A 145 -6.66 1.35 22.77
CA SER A 145 -7.56 2.29 22.09
C SER A 145 -8.62 2.89 23.03
N ALA A 146 -9.17 2.09 23.96
CA ALA A 146 -10.09 2.61 24.98
C ALA A 146 -9.44 3.63 25.92
N GLN A 147 -8.18 3.40 26.32
CA GLN A 147 -7.43 4.35 27.15
C GLN A 147 -7.14 5.66 26.39
N GLU A 148 -6.81 5.57 25.11
CA GLU A 148 -6.55 6.76 24.29
C GLU A 148 -7.82 7.59 24.05
N ILE A 149 -8.96 6.92 23.83
CA ILE A 149 -10.28 7.56 23.78
C ILE A 149 -10.59 8.26 25.13
N SER A 150 -10.30 7.62 26.27
CA SER A 150 -10.51 8.23 27.59
C SER A 150 -9.69 9.51 27.75
N LYS A 151 -8.41 9.49 27.38
CA LYS A 151 -7.52 10.67 27.44
C LYS A 151 -8.02 11.81 26.54
N LEU A 152 -8.50 11.50 25.33
CA LEU A 152 -9.07 12.49 24.43
C LEU A 152 -10.36 13.09 24.98
N ASN A 153 -11.20 12.29 25.64
CA ASN A 153 -12.42 12.75 26.25
C ASN A 153 -12.16 13.70 27.44
N GLU A 154 -11.20 13.37 28.31
CA GLU A 154 -10.74 14.25 29.41
C GLU A 154 -10.22 15.59 28.89
N ARG A 155 -9.41 15.56 27.81
CA ARG A 155 -8.90 16.78 27.18
C ARG A 155 -10.03 17.63 26.59
N THR A 156 -11.03 17.00 26.00
CA THR A 156 -12.21 17.68 25.46
C THR A 156 -13.00 18.37 26.56
N GLN A 157 -13.27 17.68 27.68
CA GLN A 157 -13.94 18.27 28.84
C GLN A 157 -13.16 19.46 29.42
N THR A 158 -11.82 19.36 29.44
CA THR A 158 -10.96 20.46 29.89
C THR A 158 -11.09 21.69 28.99
N LEU A 159 -11.08 21.49 27.68
CA LEU A 159 -11.24 22.56 26.70
C LEU A 159 -12.64 23.19 26.76
N GLU A 160 -13.69 22.38 26.97
CA GLU A 160 -15.05 22.88 27.17
C GLU A 160 -15.14 23.77 28.42
N LYS A 161 -14.52 23.36 29.53
CA LYS A 161 -14.45 24.18 30.74
C LYS A 161 -13.73 25.51 30.50
N GLN A 162 -12.58 25.49 29.81
CA GLN A 162 -11.84 26.71 29.46
C GLN A 162 -12.67 27.64 28.56
N LEU A 163 -13.44 27.07 27.62
CA LEU A 163 -14.32 27.83 26.75
C LEU A 163 -15.43 28.53 27.56
N ASP A 164 -16.01 27.85 28.55
CA ASP A 164 -17.05 28.42 29.39
C ASP A 164 -16.49 29.48 30.37
N GLU A 165 -15.27 29.30 30.88
CA GLU A 165 -14.54 30.33 31.63
C GLU A 165 -14.29 31.58 30.77
N LEU A 166 -13.84 31.42 29.51
CA LEU A 166 -13.66 32.54 28.58
C LEU A 166 -14.96 33.26 28.26
N LYS A 167 -16.07 32.52 28.09
CA LYS A 167 -17.40 33.13 27.92
C LYS A 167 -17.83 33.92 29.14
N ALA A 168 -17.58 33.41 30.34
CA ALA A 168 -17.89 34.10 31.59
C ALA A 168 -17.06 35.38 31.75
N ILE A 169 -15.76 35.34 31.42
CA ILE A 169 -14.88 36.52 31.39
C ILE A 169 -15.41 37.55 30.40
N HIS A 170 -15.76 37.13 29.18
CA HIS A 170 -16.34 38.01 28.17
C HIS A 170 -17.66 38.64 28.64
N ALA A 171 -18.53 37.88 29.31
CA ALA A 171 -19.78 38.39 29.89
C ALA A 171 -19.57 39.37 31.06
N SER A 172 -18.48 39.23 31.81
CA SER A 172 -18.11 40.10 32.94
C SER A 172 -17.37 41.38 32.53
N CYS A 173 -16.93 41.48 31.26
CA CYS A 173 -16.19 42.62 30.76
C CYS A 173 -17.14 43.81 30.55
N PRO A 174 -16.90 45.00 31.15
CA PRO A 174 -17.80 46.14 31.01
C PRO A 174 -17.85 46.59 29.54
N GLN A 175 -18.95 46.30 28.86
CA GLN A 175 -19.21 46.83 27.51
C GLN A 175 -19.34 48.36 27.58
N LYS A 176 -18.26 49.09 27.28
CA LYS A 176 -18.40 50.45 26.76
C LYS A 176 -18.98 50.35 25.36
N ASN A 177 -20.30 50.57 25.28
CA ASN A 177 -21.10 50.95 24.11
C ASN A 177 -20.58 50.48 22.74
N PHE A 178 -20.74 49.20 22.42
CA PHE A 178 -20.98 48.77 21.04
C PHE A 178 -22.03 47.66 21.05
N HIS A 179 -23.24 48.01 20.62
CA HIS A 179 -24.41 47.14 20.66
C HIS A 179 -24.35 46.15 19.48
N TRP A 180 -23.77 44.96 19.70
CA TRP A 180 -23.91 43.83 18.78
C TRP A 180 -25.04 42.93 19.27
N HIS A 181 -26.14 42.85 18.52
CA HIS A 181 -27.21 41.89 18.78
C HIS A 181 -26.80 40.49 18.31
N TYR A 182 -26.26 39.67 19.22
CA TYR A 182 -26.20 38.23 19.02
C TYR A 182 -27.55 37.62 19.43
N ARG A 183 -28.30 37.09 18.46
CA ARG A 183 -29.55 36.36 18.70
C ARG A 183 -29.19 34.93 19.13
N GLU A 184 -29.51 34.56 20.37
CA GLU A 184 -29.30 33.21 20.89
C GLU A 184 -30.08 32.17 20.05
N VAL A 185 -29.38 31.10 19.64
CA VAL A 185 -29.95 29.96 18.95
C VAL A 185 -30.44 28.95 20.01
N PRO A 186 -31.68 28.43 19.95
CA PRO A 186 -32.23 27.58 21.01
C PRO A 186 -31.46 26.26 21.20
N ASN A 187 -31.26 25.90 22.47
CA ASN A 187 -30.48 24.78 22.99
C ASN A 187 -31.08 23.37 22.72
N THR A 188 -32.04 23.24 21.80
CA THR A 188 -32.77 21.98 21.55
C THR A 188 -32.00 20.98 20.69
N LYS A 189 -30.95 21.41 19.98
CA LYS A 189 -30.13 20.52 19.12
C LYS A 189 -29.02 19.78 19.89
N LYS A 190 -28.54 20.31 21.02
CA LYS A 190 -27.51 19.64 21.84
C LYS A 190 -28.08 18.42 22.58
N GLU A 191 -29.33 18.48 23.04
CA GLU A 191 -29.98 17.33 23.70
C GLU A 191 -30.36 16.20 22.73
N ALA A 192 -30.66 16.52 21.48
CA ALA A 192 -30.96 15.51 20.46
C ALA A 192 -29.72 14.69 20.08
N PHE A 193 -28.54 15.33 20.06
CA PHE A 193 -27.28 14.67 19.72
C PHE A 193 -26.79 13.73 20.84
N THR A 194 -26.92 14.15 22.10
CA THR A 194 -26.54 13.31 23.26
C THR A 194 -27.51 12.15 23.48
N LYS A 195 -28.82 12.34 23.29
CA LYS A 195 -29.82 11.25 23.36
C LYS A 195 -29.68 10.23 22.21
N GLY A 196 -29.23 10.66 21.03
CA GLY A 196 -28.93 9.78 19.89
C GLY A 196 -27.71 8.88 20.11
N LEU A 197 -26.65 9.40 20.74
CA LEU A 197 -25.42 8.66 21.03
C LEU A 197 -25.62 7.59 22.12
N VAL A 198 -26.38 7.90 23.17
CA VAL A 198 -26.71 6.93 24.24
C VAL A 198 -27.61 5.80 23.72
N SER A 199 -28.48 6.08 22.74
CA SER A 199 -29.36 5.05 22.14
C SER A 199 -28.62 4.11 21.18
N ARG A 200 -27.61 4.62 20.45
CA ARG A 200 -26.76 3.79 19.57
C ARG A 200 -25.85 2.85 20.37
N SER A 201 -25.35 3.27 21.54
CA SER A 201 -24.54 2.41 22.42
C SER A 201 -25.32 1.21 22.98
N LYS A 202 -26.60 1.41 23.36
CA LYS A 202 -27.45 0.31 23.87
C LYS A 202 -27.85 -0.69 22.78
N ALA A 203 -28.03 -0.24 21.53
CA ALA A 203 -28.37 -1.11 20.39
C ALA A 203 -27.22 -2.06 20.00
N VAL A 204 -25.97 -1.59 20.07
CA VAL A 204 -24.77 -2.40 19.80
C VAL A 204 -24.59 -3.48 20.88
N GLU A 205 -24.92 -3.18 22.13
CA GLU A 205 -24.83 -4.13 23.25
C GLU A 205 -25.93 -5.21 23.18
N THR A 206 -27.13 -4.88 22.67
CA THR A 206 -28.22 -5.87 22.49
C THR A 206 -28.00 -6.79 21.29
N MET A 207 -27.42 -6.31 20.18
CA MET A 207 -27.08 -7.18 19.04
C MET A 207 -25.95 -8.17 19.35
N THR A 208 -25.04 -7.81 20.26
CA THR A 208 -23.94 -8.69 20.68
C THR A 208 -24.42 -9.86 21.54
N ILE A 209 -25.51 -9.70 22.29
CA ILE A 209 -26.08 -10.74 23.16
C ILE A 209 -26.96 -11.74 22.36
N GLN A 210 -27.57 -11.33 21.24
CA GLN A 210 -28.38 -12.23 20.39
C GLN A 210 -27.55 -13.15 19.47
N ALA A 211 -26.30 -12.79 19.16
CA ALA A 211 -25.41 -13.64 18.36
C ALA A 211 -24.89 -14.89 19.10
N ALA A 212 -25.03 -14.96 20.43
CA ALA A 212 -24.52 -16.07 21.24
C ALA A 212 -25.49 -17.26 21.39
N ARG A 213 -26.65 -17.26 20.69
CA ARG A 213 -27.70 -18.27 20.91
C ARG A 213 -28.33 -18.78 19.62
N VAL A 214 -27.56 -19.49 18.79
CA VAL A 214 -28.13 -20.30 17.69
C VAL A 214 -27.50 -21.70 17.70
N LYS A 215 -28.35 -22.71 17.92
CA LYS A 215 -28.04 -24.15 17.78
C LYS A 215 -28.23 -24.61 16.32
N PRO A 216 -27.60 -25.72 15.90
CA PRO A 216 -27.48 -26.10 14.49
C PRO A 216 -28.69 -26.92 13.99
N HIS A 217 -29.16 -26.66 12.77
CA HIS A 217 -30.09 -27.53 12.06
C HIS A 217 -29.75 -27.71 10.57
N GLN A 218 -29.34 -28.95 10.30
CA GLN A 218 -29.62 -29.88 9.19
C GLN A 218 -29.81 -29.38 7.74
N GLU A 219 -29.03 -30.03 6.89
CA GLU A 219 -29.05 -30.03 5.43
C GLU A 219 -30.32 -30.67 4.84
N THR A 220 -30.74 -30.18 3.68
CA THR A 220 -31.39 -31.01 2.64
C THR A 220 -30.98 -30.56 1.23
N PRO A 221 -30.97 -31.48 0.24
CA PRO A 221 -30.36 -31.29 -1.06
C PRO A 221 -31.39 -30.94 -2.16
N ILE A 222 -30.99 -30.16 -3.17
CA ILE A 222 -31.79 -30.00 -4.40
C ILE A 222 -30.91 -30.16 -5.65
N GLN A 223 -31.47 -30.96 -6.56
CA GLN A 223 -30.95 -31.53 -7.79
C GLN A 223 -30.74 -30.53 -8.93
N GLY A 224 -29.98 -31.00 -9.92
CA GLY A 224 -29.54 -30.25 -11.08
C GLY A 224 -30.61 -29.93 -12.12
N ARG A 225 -30.21 -29.09 -13.08
CA ARG A 225 -30.80 -29.08 -14.41
C ARG A 225 -29.73 -28.73 -15.44
N ALA A 226 -29.68 -29.56 -16.46
CA ALA A 226 -28.84 -29.44 -17.64
C ALA A 226 -29.48 -28.51 -18.68
N SER A 227 -28.65 -27.87 -19.51
CA SER A 227 -28.97 -27.60 -20.90
C SER A 227 -27.68 -27.51 -21.72
N LYS A 228 -27.78 -28.11 -22.91
CA LYS A 228 -26.74 -28.39 -23.89
C LYS A 228 -26.64 -27.27 -24.96
N ASP A 229 -25.68 -27.49 -25.85
CA ASP A 229 -25.56 -27.02 -27.24
C ASP A 229 -24.82 -25.67 -27.39
N SER A 230 -23.88 -25.47 -28.32
CA SER A 230 -23.36 -26.26 -29.44
C SER A 230 -22.05 -25.61 -29.94
N CYS A 231 -21.19 -26.42 -30.57
CA CYS A 231 -19.97 -26.12 -31.33
C CYS A 231 -20.22 -25.09 -32.49
N VAL A 232 -19.24 -24.46 -33.17
CA VAL A 232 -18.24 -25.05 -34.11
C VAL A 232 -17.27 -23.97 -34.65
N ALA A 233 -15.99 -24.38 -34.85
CA ALA A 233 -14.96 -24.06 -35.87
C ALA A 233 -14.05 -22.80 -35.88
N ASP A 234 -12.77 -23.16 -36.02
CA ASP A 234 -11.57 -22.50 -36.54
C ASP A 234 -11.72 -21.74 -37.87
N VAL A 235 -10.88 -20.71 -38.08
CA VAL A 235 -10.12 -20.49 -39.34
C VAL A 235 -8.80 -19.75 -39.03
N ALA A 236 -7.69 -20.38 -39.38
CA ALA A 236 -6.38 -19.77 -39.57
C ALA A 236 -6.22 -19.29 -41.02
N GLU A 237 -5.56 -18.17 -41.29
CA GLU A 237 -4.45 -18.09 -42.27
C GLU A 237 -3.85 -16.67 -42.48
N LYS A 238 -2.52 -16.69 -42.62
CA LYS A 238 -1.64 -15.95 -43.54
C LYS A 238 -1.40 -14.43 -43.46
N ILE A 239 -0.13 -14.17 -43.13
CA ILE A 239 0.76 -13.06 -43.51
C ILE A 239 0.94 -12.97 -45.04
N PRO A 240 1.28 -11.79 -45.57
CA PRO A 240 2.47 -11.70 -46.42
C PRO A 240 3.41 -10.52 -46.07
N SER A 241 4.71 -10.80 -46.13
CA SER A 241 5.83 -9.85 -46.19
C SER A 241 6.04 -9.36 -47.64
N PRO A 242 6.79 -8.26 -47.88
CA PRO A 242 8.10 -8.43 -48.52
C PRO A 242 9.21 -7.40 -48.16
N LYS A 243 10.45 -7.93 -47.98
CA LYS A 243 11.78 -7.62 -48.63
C LYS A 243 12.19 -6.16 -48.91
N GLU A 244 13.46 -5.71 -48.87
CA GLU A 244 14.82 -6.20 -48.58
C GLU A 244 15.76 -4.97 -48.63
N GLY A 245 16.91 -5.02 -47.92
CA GLY A 245 18.15 -4.35 -48.36
C GLY A 245 18.72 -3.22 -47.48
N CYS A 246 19.74 -3.51 -46.67
CA CYS A 246 21.12 -3.01 -46.87
C CYS A 246 22.07 -3.60 -45.82
N GLU A 247 23.20 -4.10 -46.29
CA GLU A 247 24.29 -4.72 -45.52
C GLU A 247 25.14 -3.66 -44.78
N THR A 248 25.63 -3.98 -43.58
CA THR A 248 27.04 -3.76 -43.14
C THR A 248 27.29 -4.24 -41.69
N ASN A 249 28.35 -5.06 -41.55
CA ASN A 249 29.21 -5.33 -40.38
C ASN A 249 28.69 -6.18 -39.19
N PRO A 250 29.26 -7.39 -38.96
CA PRO A 250 28.93 -8.23 -37.82
C PRO A 250 29.99 -8.11 -36.71
N LEU A 251 29.77 -7.21 -35.76
CA LEU A 251 30.27 -7.35 -34.37
C LEU A 251 29.22 -6.77 -33.41
N CYS A 252 28.02 -7.36 -33.45
CA CYS A 252 27.04 -7.17 -32.39
C CYS A 252 27.04 -8.44 -31.56
N LEU A 253 27.61 -8.37 -30.36
CA LEU A 253 27.37 -9.36 -29.32
C LEU A 253 25.88 -9.31 -28.98
N THR A 254 25.07 -10.05 -29.73
CA THR A 254 23.71 -10.39 -29.31
C THR A 254 23.86 -11.38 -28.16
N ALA A 255 24.04 -10.84 -26.95
CA ALA A 255 23.95 -11.63 -25.74
C ALA A 255 22.55 -12.27 -25.73
N SER A 256 22.48 -13.60 -25.75
CA SER A 256 21.26 -14.32 -25.44
C SER A 256 20.67 -13.76 -24.13
N PRO A 257 19.34 -13.67 -24.00
CA PRO A 257 18.73 -13.24 -22.75
C PRO A 257 19.27 -14.12 -21.61
N LEU A 258 19.91 -13.50 -20.62
CA LEU A 258 20.36 -14.22 -19.42
C LEU A 258 19.13 -14.83 -18.75
N GLU A 259 19.12 -16.15 -18.61
CA GLU A 259 18.00 -16.86 -17.98
C GLU A 259 18.00 -16.64 -16.46
N HIS A 260 16.83 -16.35 -15.90
CA HIS A 260 16.60 -16.32 -14.45
C HIS A 260 16.34 -17.76 -13.95
N PRO A 261 16.78 -18.14 -12.73
CA PRO A 261 17.55 -17.35 -11.77
C PRO A 261 19.04 -17.29 -12.11
N LEU A 262 19.68 -16.17 -11.77
CA LEU A 262 21.14 -16.11 -11.84
C LEU A 262 21.75 -17.10 -10.85
N LEU A 263 22.87 -17.72 -11.24
CA LEU A 263 23.64 -18.59 -10.36
C LEU A 263 24.41 -17.76 -9.33
N TYR A 264 24.50 -18.28 -8.11
CA TYR A 264 25.28 -17.63 -7.06
C TYR A 264 26.78 -17.64 -7.45
N PRO A 265 27.46 -16.48 -7.44
CA PRO A 265 28.87 -16.40 -7.80
C PRO A 265 29.74 -17.20 -6.82
N PRO A 266 30.49 -18.22 -7.29
CA PRO A 266 31.30 -19.09 -6.42
C PRO A 266 32.37 -18.33 -5.63
N ASP A 267 32.88 -17.24 -6.21
CA ASP A 267 33.89 -16.34 -5.65
C ASP A 267 33.37 -15.39 -4.57
N ALA A 268 32.05 -15.35 -4.33
CA ALA A 268 31.42 -14.62 -3.23
C ALA A 268 30.95 -15.54 -2.08
N ARG A 269 31.41 -16.79 -2.01
CA ARG A 269 30.93 -17.79 -1.03
C ARG A 269 31.09 -17.34 0.41
N ASP A 270 32.23 -16.71 0.72
CA ASP A 270 32.61 -16.32 2.07
C ASP A 270 32.26 -14.84 2.38
N ILE A 271 31.48 -14.20 1.51
CA ILE A 271 31.08 -12.80 1.66
C ILE A 271 29.72 -12.73 2.35
N GLU A 272 29.74 -12.51 3.67
CA GLU A 272 28.56 -12.57 4.54
C GLU A 272 27.43 -11.63 4.09
N TRP A 273 27.76 -10.39 3.69
CA TRP A 273 26.77 -9.38 3.33
C TRP A 273 26.13 -9.64 1.96
N PHE A 274 26.87 -10.26 1.04
CA PHE A 274 26.46 -10.42 -0.35
C PHE A 274 25.40 -11.51 -0.49
N LYS A 275 25.51 -12.60 0.28
CA LYS A 275 24.54 -13.71 0.25
C LYS A 275 23.08 -13.28 0.43
N PRO A 276 22.71 -12.54 1.50
CA PRO A 276 21.34 -12.07 1.66
C PRO A 276 20.97 -10.99 0.61
N ALA A 277 21.91 -10.15 0.18
CA ALA A 277 21.68 -9.15 -0.86
C ALA A 277 21.33 -9.78 -2.22
N PHE A 278 22.10 -10.78 -2.65
CA PHE A 278 21.87 -11.53 -3.87
C PHE A 278 20.54 -12.27 -3.83
N ARG A 279 20.25 -12.99 -2.73
CA ARG A 279 18.95 -13.66 -2.54
C ARG A 279 17.78 -12.68 -2.62
N PHE A 280 17.96 -11.48 -2.06
CA PHE A 280 16.97 -10.42 -2.12
C PHE A 280 16.81 -9.88 -3.55
N LEU A 281 17.87 -9.69 -4.32
CA LEU A 281 17.76 -9.10 -5.66
C LEU A 281 17.42 -10.10 -6.78
N ASN A 282 17.74 -11.39 -6.62
CA ASN A 282 17.59 -12.43 -7.66
C ASN A 282 16.14 -12.88 -7.84
N VAL A 283 15.27 -11.95 -8.23
CA VAL A 283 13.84 -12.15 -8.48
C VAL A 283 13.50 -12.04 -9.97
N ASP A 284 12.47 -12.75 -10.40
CA ASP A 284 11.99 -12.72 -11.79
C ASP A 284 11.07 -11.49 -12.00
N LEU A 285 11.63 -10.48 -12.67
CA LEU A 285 10.95 -9.22 -13.01
C LEU A 285 11.00 -8.93 -14.51
N SER A 286 12.18 -9.02 -15.14
CA SER A 286 12.36 -8.88 -16.59
C SER A 286 13.80 -9.26 -17.01
N GLY A 287 14.00 -9.61 -18.29
CA GLY A 287 15.33 -9.87 -18.85
C GLY A 287 16.31 -8.68 -18.70
N PRO A 288 15.89 -7.42 -18.96
CA PRO A 288 16.72 -6.24 -18.67
C PRO A 288 17.14 -6.12 -17.21
N TYR A 289 16.24 -6.43 -16.26
CA TYR A 289 16.57 -6.43 -14.83
C TYR A 289 17.59 -7.52 -14.49
N THR A 290 17.43 -8.73 -15.01
CA THR A 290 18.40 -9.83 -14.84
C THR A 290 19.78 -9.45 -15.37
N THR A 291 19.82 -8.76 -16.52
CA THR A 291 21.06 -8.27 -17.11
C THR A 291 21.73 -7.19 -16.25
N LEU A 292 20.94 -6.26 -15.72
CA LEU A 292 21.42 -5.25 -14.76
C LEU A 292 22.01 -5.91 -13.50
N LEU A 293 21.34 -6.95 -12.97
CA LEU A 293 21.83 -7.68 -11.81
C LEU A 293 23.16 -8.39 -12.09
N SER A 294 23.31 -8.99 -13.27
CA SER A 294 24.57 -9.61 -13.70
C SER A 294 25.73 -8.60 -13.73
N ARG A 295 25.50 -7.40 -14.29
CA ARG A 295 26.49 -6.31 -14.29
C ARG A 295 26.84 -5.85 -12.87
N TRP A 296 25.89 -5.80 -11.96
CA TRP A 296 26.19 -5.47 -10.56
C TRP A 296 27.11 -6.50 -9.91
N ILE A 297 26.89 -7.79 -10.16
CA ILE A 297 27.78 -8.85 -9.67
C ILE A 297 29.21 -8.65 -10.21
N GLU A 298 29.35 -8.27 -11.48
CA GLU A 298 30.65 -7.96 -12.07
C GLU A 298 31.32 -6.75 -11.41
N LEU A 299 30.59 -5.67 -11.14
CA LEU A 299 31.12 -4.50 -10.42
C LEU A 299 31.59 -4.88 -9.01
N GLU A 300 30.78 -5.65 -8.26
CA GLU A 300 31.16 -6.08 -6.90
C GLU A 300 32.38 -7.00 -6.93
N ARG A 301 32.50 -7.87 -7.94
CA ARG A 301 33.70 -8.69 -8.17
C ARG A 301 34.94 -7.85 -8.43
N LEU A 302 34.85 -6.82 -9.28
CA LEU A 302 35.96 -5.89 -9.54
C LEU A 302 36.38 -5.14 -8.26
N ASN A 303 35.42 -4.86 -7.38
CA ASN A 303 35.65 -4.27 -6.06
C ASN A 303 36.06 -5.29 -4.98
N LYS A 304 36.33 -6.54 -5.35
CA LYS A 304 36.71 -7.62 -4.43
C LYS A 304 35.70 -7.78 -3.27
N TRP A 305 34.42 -7.51 -3.55
CA TRP A 305 33.32 -7.64 -2.60
C TRP A 305 33.44 -6.74 -1.35
N GLN A 306 34.26 -5.69 -1.44
CA GLN A 306 34.45 -4.74 -0.35
C GLN A 306 33.21 -3.87 -0.17
N ASN A 307 33.08 -3.27 1.02
CA ASN A 307 32.15 -2.17 1.23
C ASN A 307 32.95 -0.86 1.05
N SER A 308 32.65 -0.08 0.02
CA SER A 308 33.19 1.27 -0.15
C SER A 308 32.09 2.29 0.06
N GLY A 309 32.44 3.35 0.80
CA GLY A 309 31.63 4.52 1.11
C GLY A 309 30.11 4.30 1.12
N ARG A 310 29.37 5.28 0.59
CA ARG A 310 27.90 5.29 0.53
C ARG A 310 27.49 6.27 -0.55
N LEU A 311 26.48 5.89 -1.34
CA LEU A 311 25.84 6.82 -2.27
C LEU A 311 25.26 8.03 -1.52
N SER A 312 25.16 9.18 -2.19
CA SER A 312 24.54 10.37 -1.60
C SER A 312 23.13 10.05 -1.11
N ASN A 313 22.80 10.51 0.10
CA ASN A 313 21.47 10.37 0.69
C ASN A 313 20.56 11.56 0.33
N VAL A 314 21.04 12.49 -0.49
CA VAL A 314 20.25 13.63 -0.99
C VAL A 314 19.08 13.07 -1.81
N ASN A 315 17.84 13.42 -1.45
CA ASN A 315 16.61 13.01 -2.12
C ASN A 315 16.32 11.50 -2.18
N TRP A 316 17.02 10.67 -1.41
CA TRP A 316 16.77 9.22 -1.43
C TRP A 316 15.34 8.86 -0.92
N PRO A 317 14.73 7.75 -1.40
CA PRO A 317 13.39 7.37 -0.94
C PRO A 317 13.31 7.04 0.56
N GLN A 318 12.22 7.44 1.23
CA GLN A 318 11.99 7.13 2.64
C GLN A 318 11.90 5.62 2.89
N GLU A 319 11.43 4.87 1.90
CA GLU A 319 11.36 3.42 1.90
C GLU A 319 12.76 2.80 2.01
N LEU A 320 13.76 3.38 1.37
CA LEU A 320 15.16 2.96 1.47
C LEU A 320 15.71 3.24 2.88
N THR A 321 15.43 4.43 3.43
CA THR A 321 15.80 4.77 4.83
C THR A 321 15.22 3.74 5.80
N THR A 322 13.93 3.44 5.66
CA THR A 322 13.24 2.45 6.47
C THR A 322 13.89 1.08 6.31
N TRP A 323 14.12 0.63 5.08
CA TRP A 323 14.74 -0.67 4.83
C TRP A 323 16.09 -0.81 5.52
N ILE A 324 16.98 0.19 5.40
CA ILE A 324 18.29 0.17 6.04
C ILE A 324 18.17 0.18 7.57
N GLN A 325 17.32 1.06 8.13
CA GLN A 325 17.12 1.17 9.59
C GLN A 325 16.60 -0.12 10.23
N TYR A 326 15.77 -0.87 9.50
CA TYR A 326 15.18 -2.12 9.99
C TYR A 326 16.03 -3.36 9.67
N GLY A 327 17.32 -3.19 9.38
CA GLY A 327 18.23 -4.32 9.16
C GLY A 327 18.06 -4.97 7.78
N ARG A 328 17.50 -4.25 6.80
CA ARG A 328 17.24 -4.66 5.42
C ARG A 328 16.32 -5.87 5.31
N TYR A 329 16.84 -7.06 5.56
CA TYR A 329 16.18 -8.33 5.24
C TYR A 329 15.36 -8.90 6.40
N ASP A 330 15.67 -8.50 7.63
CA ASP A 330 15.26 -9.30 8.81
C ASP A 330 13.92 -8.89 9.43
N ARG A 331 13.53 -7.61 9.33
CA ARG A 331 12.45 -7.08 10.19
C ARG A 331 11.26 -6.49 9.44
N LYS A 332 11.46 -5.92 8.25
CA LYS A 332 10.40 -5.19 7.54
C LYS A 332 10.52 -5.32 6.03
N HIS A 333 9.52 -5.94 5.42
CA HIS A 333 9.37 -5.94 3.97
C HIS A 333 8.79 -4.60 3.51
N ILE A 334 9.50 -3.94 2.59
CA ILE A 334 9.00 -2.75 1.91
C ILE A 334 8.02 -3.18 0.83
N ILE A 335 6.82 -2.61 0.86
CA ILE A 335 5.77 -2.83 -0.14
C ILE A 335 5.31 -1.47 -0.62
N ILE A 336 5.48 -1.19 -1.91
CA ILE A 336 4.95 0.03 -2.54
C ILE A 336 3.51 -0.24 -2.95
N ARG A 337 2.56 0.52 -2.38
CA ARG A 337 1.14 0.35 -2.68
C ARG A 337 0.82 0.92 -4.07
N PRO A 338 -0.21 0.41 -4.78
CA PRO A 338 -0.59 0.91 -6.10
C PRO A 338 -0.75 2.43 -6.19
N GLY A 339 -1.36 3.06 -5.18
CA GLY A 339 -1.55 4.52 -5.13
C GLY A 339 -0.26 5.32 -4.90
N ASP A 340 0.78 4.69 -4.35
CA ASP A 340 2.05 5.33 -4.02
C ASP A 340 3.11 5.17 -5.12
N ILE A 341 2.89 4.31 -6.12
CA ILE A 341 3.89 3.98 -7.14
C ILE A 341 4.39 5.24 -7.85
N LYS A 342 3.52 6.23 -8.11
CA LYS A 342 3.91 7.47 -8.81
C LYS A 342 4.85 8.31 -7.95
N ARG A 343 4.49 8.52 -6.69
CA ARG A 343 5.35 9.26 -5.75
C ARG A 343 6.70 8.57 -5.64
N PHE A 344 6.68 7.25 -5.50
CA PHE A 344 7.88 6.45 -5.36
C PHE A 344 8.77 6.54 -6.61
N SER A 345 8.21 6.34 -7.81
CA SER A 345 8.95 6.46 -9.07
C SER A 345 9.58 7.83 -9.26
N ASP A 346 8.83 8.90 -9.00
CA ASP A 346 9.31 10.29 -9.14
C ASP A 346 10.47 10.56 -8.15
N THR A 347 10.38 10.01 -6.94
CA THR A 347 11.43 10.13 -5.91
C THR A 347 12.68 9.34 -6.30
N VAL A 348 12.52 8.10 -6.80
CA VAL A 348 13.64 7.27 -7.27
C VAL A 348 14.37 7.95 -8.43
N TRP A 349 13.64 8.50 -9.40
CA TRP A 349 14.24 9.28 -10.49
C TRP A 349 15.00 10.50 -9.99
N THR A 350 14.38 11.29 -9.11
CA THR A 350 15.01 12.49 -8.52
C THR A 350 16.31 12.13 -7.81
N TRP A 351 16.31 11.03 -7.04
CA TRP A 351 17.51 10.53 -6.39
C TRP A 351 18.56 10.08 -7.40
N TRP A 352 18.19 9.23 -8.36
CA TRP A 352 19.10 8.72 -9.38
C TRP A 352 19.78 9.85 -10.16
N LEU A 353 19.01 10.88 -10.57
CA LEU A 353 19.54 12.06 -11.24
C LEU A 353 20.52 12.85 -10.37
N SER A 354 20.31 12.90 -9.06
CA SER A 354 21.24 13.58 -8.13
C SER A 354 22.56 12.82 -7.90
N LEU A 355 22.59 11.52 -8.23
CA LEU A 355 23.81 10.70 -8.16
C LEU A 355 24.66 10.78 -9.44
N GLN A 356 24.10 11.32 -10.53
CA GLN A 356 24.80 11.35 -11.81
C GLN A 356 26.05 12.26 -11.72
N PRO A 357 27.19 11.84 -12.30
CA PRO A 357 28.39 12.66 -12.35
C PRO A 357 28.17 13.98 -13.10
N THR A 358 28.92 15.02 -12.71
CA THR A 358 28.78 16.38 -13.27
C THR A 358 29.01 16.47 -14.78
N TRP A 359 29.75 15.51 -15.35
CA TRP A 359 30.04 15.45 -16.78
C TRP A 359 28.92 14.84 -17.62
N GLN A 360 27.96 14.17 -16.97
CA GLN A 360 26.83 13.57 -17.67
C GLN A 360 25.82 14.65 -18.04
N LYS A 361 25.64 14.85 -19.35
CA LYS A 361 24.70 15.83 -19.86
C LYS A 361 23.28 15.31 -19.72
N THR A 362 22.39 16.17 -19.25
CA THR A 362 20.96 15.92 -19.21
C THR A 362 20.31 16.36 -20.53
N GLY A 363 19.41 15.56 -21.08
CA GLY A 363 18.55 15.89 -22.21
C GLY A 363 17.48 16.93 -21.82
N THR A 364 16.71 17.37 -22.82
CA THR A 364 15.63 18.35 -22.65
C THR A 364 14.49 17.87 -21.76
N ASP A 365 14.41 16.56 -21.52
CA ASP A 365 13.42 15.89 -20.68
C ASP A 365 13.89 15.71 -19.22
N GLY A 366 15.07 16.22 -18.86
CA GLY A 366 15.64 16.05 -17.54
C GLY A 366 16.30 14.68 -17.31
N ARG A 367 16.40 13.82 -18.34
CA ARG A 367 17.02 12.50 -18.24
C ARG A 367 18.46 12.50 -18.76
N PRO A 368 19.34 11.60 -18.30
CA PRO A 368 20.71 11.59 -18.76
C PRO A 368 20.81 11.17 -20.23
N LEU A 369 21.72 11.80 -20.98
CA LEU A 369 22.03 11.37 -22.34
C LEU A 369 22.88 10.09 -22.31
N PRO A 370 22.81 9.24 -23.36
CA PRO A 370 23.64 8.04 -23.46
C PRO A 370 25.12 8.35 -23.23
N VAL A 371 25.82 7.47 -22.51
CA VAL A 371 27.23 7.63 -22.14
C VAL A 371 28.12 7.56 -23.39
N MET A 372 28.34 8.70 -24.05
CA MET A 372 29.19 8.77 -25.25
C MET A 372 30.66 9.11 -24.94
N ILE A 373 30.94 9.75 -23.79
CA ILE A 373 32.30 10.17 -23.39
C ILE A 373 32.45 9.97 -21.88
N CYS A 374 33.25 8.99 -21.47
CA CYS A 374 33.65 8.82 -20.08
C CYS A 374 34.70 9.88 -19.72
N LYS A 375 34.44 10.71 -18.71
CA LYS A 375 35.50 11.48 -18.02
C LYS A 375 35.97 10.72 -16.78
N ASP A 376 37.03 11.20 -16.15
CA ASP A 376 37.72 10.49 -15.05
C ASP A 376 37.03 10.59 -13.69
N ASP A 377 35.99 11.42 -13.56
CA ASP A 377 35.31 11.66 -12.28
C ASP A 377 34.10 10.72 -12.09
N TRP A 378 34.37 9.47 -11.68
CA TRP A 378 33.35 8.48 -11.33
C TRP A 378 33.11 8.37 -9.82
N GLU A 379 33.81 9.17 -9.00
CA GLU A 379 33.77 9.07 -7.53
C GLU A 379 32.35 9.03 -6.93
N PRO A 380 31.36 9.81 -7.41
CA PRO A 380 30.00 9.78 -6.86
C PRO A 380 29.30 8.42 -7.01
N LEU A 381 29.62 7.67 -8.08
CA LEU A 381 29.02 6.39 -8.41
C LEU A 381 29.92 5.19 -8.08
N ASP A 382 31.21 5.43 -7.79
CA ASP A 382 32.15 4.36 -7.44
C ASP A 382 32.03 3.91 -5.97
N GLN A 383 30.81 3.53 -5.60
CA GLN A 383 30.45 3.08 -4.25
C GLN A 383 29.98 1.62 -4.32
N CYS A 384 30.63 0.72 -3.58
CA CYS A 384 30.35 -0.73 -3.61
C CYS A 384 29.86 -1.26 -2.25
N GLY A 385 29.30 -2.47 -2.27
CA GLY A 385 28.81 -3.11 -1.06
C GLY A 385 27.41 -2.68 -0.62
N THR A 386 27.16 -2.84 0.68
CA THR A 386 25.84 -2.76 1.31
C THR A 386 25.14 -1.39 1.23
N ASN A 387 25.90 -0.35 0.88
CA ASN A 387 25.48 1.05 0.81
C ASN A 387 25.75 1.68 -0.56
N GLY A 388 26.24 0.89 -1.51
CA GLY A 388 26.48 1.27 -2.90
C GLY A 388 25.28 0.96 -3.78
N TRP A 389 25.56 0.38 -4.95
CA TRP A 389 24.56 0.03 -5.97
C TRP A 389 23.43 -0.88 -5.49
N LEU A 390 23.64 -1.66 -4.42
CA LEU A 390 22.59 -2.43 -3.77
C LEU A 390 21.36 -1.57 -3.43
N SER A 391 21.56 -0.32 -3.00
CA SER A 391 20.45 0.58 -2.66
C SER A 391 19.61 0.96 -3.88
N ILE A 392 20.24 1.22 -5.03
CA ILE A 392 19.55 1.52 -6.29
C ILE A 392 18.77 0.29 -6.77
N LEU A 393 19.41 -0.89 -6.74
CA LEU A 393 18.79 -2.14 -7.16
C LEU A 393 17.60 -2.52 -6.27
N ALA A 394 17.66 -2.24 -4.96
CA ALA A 394 16.54 -2.44 -4.06
C ALA A 394 15.33 -1.58 -4.46
N CYS A 395 15.54 -0.30 -4.78
CA CYS A 395 14.48 0.58 -5.27
C CYS A 395 13.88 0.09 -6.59
N ILE A 396 14.71 -0.33 -7.54
CA ILE A 396 14.26 -0.89 -8.83
C ILE A 396 13.45 -2.17 -8.61
N ARG A 397 13.89 -3.06 -7.71
CA ARG A 397 13.16 -4.27 -7.36
C ARG A 397 11.77 -3.94 -6.81
N TRP A 398 11.67 -3.08 -5.80
CA TRP A 398 10.39 -2.73 -5.19
C TRP A 398 9.44 -2.08 -6.18
N TRP A 399 9.95 -1.22 -7.06
CA TRP A 399 9.15 -0.67 -8.15
C TRP A 399 8.64 -1.79 -9.05
N GLY A 400 9.51 -2.67 -9.55
CA GLY A 400 9.12 -3.77 -10.44
C GLY A 400 8.09 -4.73 -9.80
N GLU A 401 8.25 -5.06 -8.52
CA GLU A 401 7.26 -5.87 -7.78
C GLU A 401 5.92 -5.15 -7.64
N SER A 402 5.92 -3.83 -7.40
CA SER A 402 4.69 -3.05 -7.25
C SER A 402 3.86 -3.00 -8.54
N LEU A 403 4.49 -3.09 -9.71
CA LEU A 403 3.79 -3.12 -10.99
C LEU A 403 2.87 -4.35 -11.14
N LYS A 404 3.18 -5.46 -10.46
CA LYS A 404 2.33 -6.67 -10.43
C LYS A 404 1.00 -6.43 -9.73
N THR A 405 0.89 -5.37 -8.93
CA THR A 405 -0.31 -5.03 -8.14
C THR A 405 -1.24 -4.02 -8.83
N VAL A 406 -0.82 -3.44 -9.96
CA VAL A 406 -1.61 -2.48 -10.73
C VAL A 406 -2.65 -3.23 -11.56
N LYS A 407 -3.94 -2.90 -11.37
CA LYS A 407 -5.06 -3.54 -12.08
C LYS A 407 -5.36 -2.92 -13.45
N ASP A 408 -5.10 -1.62 -13.60
CA ASP A 408 -5.29 -0.91 -14.86
C ASP A 408 -4.11 -1.21 -15.79
N GLU A 409 -4.36 -1.93 -16.88
CA GLU A 409 -3.32 -2.34 -17.83
C GLU A 409 -2.69 -1.15 -18.58
N ALA A 410 -3.42 -0.08 -18.87
CA ALA A 410 -2.86 1.09 -19.54
C ALA A 410 -1.88 1.82 -18.62
N GLU A 411 -2.28 2.02 -17.37
CA GLU A 411 -1.42 2.64 -16.36
C GLU A 411 -0.23 1.75 -15.99
N LYS A 412 -0.44 0.43 -15.92
CA LYS A 412 0.64 -0.55 -15.72
C LYS A 412 1.65 -0.51 -16.85
N GLN A 413 1.21 -0.50 -18.11
CA GLN A 413 2.11 -0.42 -19.27
C GLN A 413 2.93 0.87 -19.27
N LYS A 414 2.30 2.01 -18.95
CA LYS A 414 2.97 3.31 -18.84
C LYS A 414 4.06 3.28 -17.77
N ARG A 415 3.74 2.80 -16.57
CA ARG A 415 4.68 2.71 -15.44
C ARG A 415 5.79 1.69 -15.69
N MET A 416 5.47 0.59 -16.37
CA MET A 416 6.45 -0.39 -16.79
C MET A 416 7.44 0.19 -17.80
N GLY A 417 6.97 1.03 -18.73
CA GLY A 417 7.84 1.77 -19.65
C GLY A 417 8.84 2.68 -18.91
N ASP A 418 8.37 3.43 -17.90
CA ASP A 418 9.24 4.30 -17.11
C ASP A 418 10.23 3.52 -16.23
N TRP A 419 9.79 2.39 -15.65
CA TRP A 419 10.65 1.47 -14.91
C TRP A 419 11.75 0.86 -15.79
N LEU A 420 11.41 0.44 -17.02
CA LEU A 420 12.37 -0.08 -17.99
C LEU A 420 13.37 0.99 -18.44
N LEU A 421 12.93 2.25 -18.55
CA LEU A 421 13.81 3.37 -18.90
C LEU A 421 14.83 3.65 -17.78
N LEU A 422 14.43 3.54 -16.51
CA LEU A 422 15.37 3.62 -15.39
C LEU A 422 16.38 2.47 -15.43
N ILE A 423 15.93 1.23 -15.64
CA ILE A 423 16.83 0.07 -15.75
C ILE A 423 17.85 0.27 -16.87
N LYS A 424 17.40 0.77 -18.03
CA LYS A 424 18.29 1.05 -19.17
C LYS A 424 19.38 2.04 -18.77
N ASP A 425 19.00 3.17 -18.19
CA ASP A 425 19.92 4.25 -17.83
C ASP A 425 20.92 3.82 -16.74
N VAL A 426 20.42 3.19 -15.66
CA VAL A 426 21.24 2.61 -14.59
C VAL A 426 22.20 1.56 -15.12
N SER A 427 21.74 0.73 -16.06
CA SER A 427 22.58 -0.31 -16.67
C SER A 427 23.68 0.26 -17.58
N GLU A 428 23.40 1.32 -18.33
CA GLU A 428 24.40 2.02 -19.16
C GLU A 428 25.47 2.65 -18.28
N MET A 429 25.08 3.28 -17.17
CA MET A 429 26.01 3.88 -16.22
C MET A 429 26.87 2.84 -15.49
N LEU A 430 26.26 1.72 -15.09
CA LEU A 430 26.97 0.63 -14.45
C LEU A 430 28.00 0.00 -15.40
N GLU A 431 27.64 -0.17 -16.68
CA GLU A 431 28.57 -0.65 -17.72
C GLU A 431 29.71 0.35 -17.96
N GLY A 432 29.41 1.65 -18.00
CA GLY A 432 30.42 2.71 -18.10
C GLY A 432 31.43 2.65 -16.94
N LEU A 433 30.94 2.47 -15.71
CA LEU A 433 31.77 2.34 -14.51
C LEU A 433 32.64 1.08 -14.55
N ILE A 434 32.07 -0.08 -14.92
CA ILE A 434 32.83 -1.34 -15.09
C ILE A 434 33.98 -1.14 -16.08
N ARG A 435 33.71 -0.54 -17.24
CA ARG A 435 34.74 -0.24 -18.25
C ARG A 435 35.81 0.72 -17.73
N TYR A 436 35.44 1.67 -16.87
CA TYR A 436 36.39 2.57 -16.22
C TYR A 436 37.31 1.81 -15.26
N LYS A 437 36.79 0.90 -14.42
CA LYS A 437 37.60 0.14 -13.44
C LYS A 437 38.50 -0.93 -14.08
N GLN A 438 38.22 -1.33 -15.31
CA GLN A 438 39.02 -2.32 -16.06
C GLN A 438 40.18 -1.70 -16.85
N LYS A 439 40.22 -0.38 -17.00
CA LYS A 439 41.37 0.35 -17.55
C LYS A 439 42.42 0.57 -16.48
#